data_AF-A0A4P5ZSB8-F1
#
_entry.id   AF-A0A4P5ZSB8-F1
#
_cell.length_a   1.000
_cell.length_b   1.000
_cell.length_c   1.000
_cell.angle_alpha   90.00
_cell.angle_beta   90.00
_cell.angle_gamma   90.00
#
_symmetry.space_group_name_H-M   'P 1'
#
loop_
_entity.id
_entity.type
_entity.pdbx_description
1 polymer ?
#
loop_
_entity_poly.entity_id
_entity_poly.type
_entity_poly.pdbx_seq_one_letter_code
_entity_poly.pdbx_strand_id
1 'polypeptide(L)'
;MKKKMLVMDETFAEKIKAHWLIENQVHWVKDVNFNEDKSRIKGIDVAGKFSLLVTLILNIYRSLGFVSIKEGQSWLGNNWEKILAIA
;
A
#
# COMPACT_ATOMS: atom_id res chain seq x y z
N MET A 1 41.07 15.12 -9.10
CA MET A 1 40.28 14.82 -7.88
C MET A 1 38.81 15.27 -8.03
N LYS A 2 38.02 14.71 -8.95
CA LYS A 2 36.59 15.04 -9.12
C LYS A 2 35.65 13.83 -9.24
N LYS A 3 36.10 12.63 -8.86
CA LYS A 3 35.32 11.39 -9.04
C LYS A 3 34.59 10.90 -7.79
N LYS A 4 34.85 11.49 -6.62
CA LYS A 4 34.30 11.04 -5.32
C LYS A 4 33.07 11.82 -4.84
N MET A 5 32.72 12.93 -5.50
CA MET A 5 31.67 13.85 -5.05
C MET A 5 30.32 13.66 -5.79
N LEU A 6 30.24 12.85 -6.85
CA LEU A 6 29.02 12.65 -7.64
C LEU A 6 28.23 11.38 -7.28
N VAL A 7 28.87 10.38 -6.67
CA VAL A 7 28.23 9.08 -6.38
C VAL A 7 27.24 9.17 -5.21
N MET A 8 27.37 10.19 -4.35
CA MET A 8 26.48 10.38 -3.20
C MET A 8 25.12 11.00 -3.57
N ASP A 9 25.02 11.63 -4.75
CA ASP A 9 23.80 12.30 -5.24
C ASP A 9 22.88 11.32 -5.98
N GLU A 10 23.42 10.56 -6.95
CA GLU A 10 22.65 9.58 -7.73
C GLU A 10 22.05 8.48 -6.83
N THR A 11 22.85 7.93 -5.92
CA THR A 11 22.40 6.90 -4.97
C THR A 11 21.35 7.42 -3.97
N PHE A 12 21.39 8.71 -3.63
CA PHE A 12 20.40 9.33 -2.77
C PHE A 12 19.09 9.59 -3.53
N ALA A 13 19.18 10.08 -4.76
CA ALA A 13 18.02 10.26 -5.64
C ALA A 13 17.30 8.94 -5.94
N GLU A 14 18.03 7.85 -6.16
CA GLU A 14 17.45 6.50 -6.31
C GLU A 14 16.69 6.05 -5.06
N LYS A 15 17.24 6.27 -3.87
CA LYS A 15 16.56 5.95 -2.61
C LYS A 15 15.29 6.78 -2.41
N ILE A 16 15.32 8.07 -2.75
CA ILE A 16 14.11 8.92 -2.70
C ILE A 16 13.03 8.36 -3.62
N LYS A 17 13.38 7.98 -4.86
CA LYS A 17 12.42 7.38 -5.81
C LYS A 17 11.84 6.06 -5.28
N ALA A 18 12.69 5.19 -4.72
CA ALA A 18 12.25 3.93 -4.13
C ALA A 18 11.31 4.16 -2.93
N HIS A 19 11.61 5.16 -2.09
CA HIS A 19 10.76 5.53 -0.96
C HIS A 19 9.38 6.03 -1.42
N TRP A 20 9.34 6.95 -2.40
CA TRP A 20 8.08 7.42 -2.99
C TRP A 20 7.27 6.31 -3.65
N LEU A 21 7.95 5.32 -4.24
CA LEU A 21 7.28 4.16 -4.79
C LEU A 21 6.55 3.36 -3.71
N ILE A 22 7.17 3.16 -2.54
CA ILE A 22 6.55 2.50 -1.39
C ILE A 22 5.37 3.33 -0.87
N GLU A 23 5.56 4.65 -0.71
CA GLU A 23 4.53 5.57 -0.22
C GLU A 23 3.28 5.55 -1.10
N ASN A 24 3.46 5.64 -2.43
CA ASN A 24 2.35 5.60 -3.38
C ASN A 24 1.66 4.24 -3.44
N GLN A 25 2.43 3.15 -3.29
CA GLN A 25 1.91 1.79 -3.36
C GLN A 25 1.14 1.41 -2.08
N VAL A 26 1.53 1.93 -0.92
CA VAL A 26 0.99 1.51 0.38
C VAL A 26 0.17 2.62 1.03
N HIS A 27 0.79 3.75 1.35
CA HIS A 27 0.18 4.81 2.14
C HIS A 27 -0.95 5.50 1.39
N TRP A 28 -0.72 5.95 0.16
CA TRP A 28 -1.78 6.60 -0.63
C TRP A 28 -3.01 5.70 -0.79
N VAL A 29 -2.80 4.39 -0.97
CA VAL A 29 -3.90 3.44 -1.11
C VAL A 29 -4.68 3.29 0.20
N LYS A 30 -3.99 3.22 1.34
CA LYS A 30 -4.62 3.19 2.67
C LYS A 30 -5.42 4.46 2.94
N ASP A 31 -4.82 5.60 2.68
CA ASP A 31 -5.39 6.90 2.99
C ASP A 31 -6.62 7.19 2.10
N VAL A 32 -6.53 6.90 0.79
CA VAL A 32 -7.57 7.24 -0.18
C VAL A 32 -8.56 6.10 -0.42
N ASN A 33 -8.11 4.88 -0.69
CA ASN A 33 -9.03 3.78 -1.05
C ASN A 33 -9.66 3.13 0.18
N PHE A 34 -8.95 3.08 1.31
CA PHE A 34 -9.49 2.60 2.59
C PHE A 34 -9.94 3.73 3.52
N ASN A 35 -9.78 4.98 3.07
CA ASN A 35 -10.28 6.17 3.75
C ASN A 35 -9.72 6.29 5.19
N GLU A 36 -8.47 5.84 5.41
CA GLU A 36 -7.80 5.84 6.71
C GLU A 36 -7.66 7.28 7.25
N ASP A 37 -7.33 8.24 6.39
CA ASP A 37 -7.22 9.67 6.73
C ASP A 37 -8.50 10.27 7.32
N LYS A 38 -9.66 9.81 6.84
CA LYS A 38 -10.97 10.29 7.32
C LYS A 38 -11.60 9.34 8.33
N SER A 39 -10.87 8.31 8.74
CA SER A 39 -11.34 7.34 9.71
C SER A 39 -11.59 8.03 11.05
N ARG A 40 -12.73 7.69 11.67
CA ARG A 40 -13.08 8.17 13.02
C ARG A 40 -12.60 7.24 14.12
N ILE A 41 -11.85 6.19 13.75
CA ILE A 41 -11.24 5.25 14.71
C ILE A 41 -10.27 6.03 15.59
N LYS A 42 -10.50 5.99 16.90
CA LYS A 42 -9.67 6.65 17.91
C LYS A 42 -9.02 5.59 18.80
N GLY A 43 -7.74 5.80 19.13
CA GLY A 43 -6.95 4.89 19.95
C GLY A 43 -5.81 4.26 19.15
N ILE A 44 -4.58 4.41 19.66
CA ILE A 44 -3.35 4.03 18.95
C ILE A 44 -3.29 2.52 18.66
N ASP A 45 -3.80 1.70 19.59
CA ASP A 45 -3.85 0.24 19.44
C ASP A 45 -4.85 -0.18 18.34
N VAL A 46 -6.03 0.45 18.29
CA VAL A 46 -7.06 0.13 17.29
C VAL A 46 -6.64 0.62 15.90
N ALA A 47 -6.04 1.81 15.80
CA ALA A 47 -5.50 2.33 14.54
C ALA A 47 -4.40 1.43 13.99
N GLY A 48 -3.46 0.97 14.83
CA GLY A 48 -2.41 0.04 14.41
C GLY A 48 -2.94 -1.29 13.91
N LYS A 49 -3.92 -1.88 14.63
CA LYS A 49 -4.60 -3.12 14.22
C LYS A 49 -5.35 -2.97 12.91
N PHE A 50 -6.03 -1.84 12.71
CA PHE A 50 -6.72 -1.53 11.47
C PHE A 50 -5.74 -1.40 10.30
N SER A 51 -4.63 -0.67 10.48
CA SER A 51 -3.61 -0.52 9.43
C SER A 51 -2.95 -1.86 9.07
N LEU A 52 -2.77 -2.77 10.05
CA LEU A 52 -2.31 -4.13 9.80
C LEU A 52 -3.32 -4.93 8.96
N LEU A 53 -4.61 -4.86 9.31
CA LEU A 53 -5.68 -5.51 8.54
C LEU A 53 -5.72 -5.02 7.08
N VAL A 54 -5.64 -3.71 6.87
CA VAL A 54 -5.61 -3.14 5.52
C VAL A 54 -4.36 -3.61 4.76
N THR A 55 -3.22 -3.72 5.42
CA THR A 55 -1.99 -4.26 4.82
C THR A 55 -2.16 -5.71 4.38
N LEU A 56 -2.82 -6.55 5.20
CA LEU A 56 -3.14 -7.93 4.84
C LEU A 56 -4.03 -7.99 3.59
N ILE A 57 -5.10 -7.18 3.57
CA ILE A 57 -6.03 -7.11 2.43
C ILE A 57 -5.29 -6.66 1.15
N LEU A 58 -4.41 -5.66 1.24
CA LEU A 58 -3.60 -5.21 0.11
C LEU A 58 -2.70 -6.32 -0.45
N ASN A 59 -2.08 -7.10 0.44
CA ASN A 59 -1.24 -8.21 0.03
C ASN A 59 -2.03 -9.32 -0.67
N ILE A 60 -3.27 -9.60 -0.22
CA ILE A 60 -4.17 -10.54 -0.89
C ILE A 60 -4.47 -10.06 -2.31
N TYR A 61 -4.89 -8.81 -2.49
CA TYR A 61 -5.16 -8.27 -3.83
C TYR A 61 -3.94 -8.34 -4.75
N ARG A 62 -2.75 -8.02 -4.23
CA ARG A 62 -1.50 -8.13 -5.00
C ARG A 62 -1.15 -9.57 -5.35
N SER A 63 -1.36 -10.52 -4.44
CA SER A 63 -1.16 -11.96 -4.68
C SER A 63 -2.08 -12.48 -5.78
N LEU A 64 -3.31 -11.94 -5.87
CA LEU A 64 -4.26 -12.22 -6.94
C LEU A 64 -3.94 -11.51 -8.26
N GLY A 65 -2.87 -10.72 -8.32
CA GLY A 65 -2.41 -10.02 -9.53
C GLY A 65 -3.03 -8.64 -9.75
N PHE A 66 -3.80 -8.10 -8.78
CA PHE A 66 -4.37 -6.77 -8.91
C PHE A 66 -3.34 -5.68 -8.60
N VAL A 67 -3.00 -4.90 -9.63
CA VAL A 67 -2.22 -3.65 -9.46
C VAL A 67 -3.15 -2.52 -9.00
N SER A 68 -4.36 -2.45 -9.56
CA SER A 68 -5.39 -1.51 -9.16
C SER A 68 -6.26 -2.11 -8.05
N ILE A 69 -6.18 -1.54 -6.85
CA ILE A 69 -6.99 -2.01 -5.72
C ILE A 69 -8.48 -1.75 -5.93
N LYS A 70 -8.85 -0.68 -6.66
CA LYS A 70 -10.25 -0.41 -7.00
C LYS A 70 -10.82 -1.48 -7.93
N GLU A 71 -10.03 -1.96 -8.89
CA GLU A 71 -10.42 -3.08 -9.75
C GLU A 71 -10.55 -4.37 -8.93
N GLY A 72 -9.59 -4.64 -8.04
CA GLY A 72 -9.69 -5.78 -7.11
C GLY A 72 -10.95 -5.75 -6.26
N GLN A 73 -11.30 -4.59 -5.69
CA GLN A 73 -12.53 -4.39 -4.91
C GLN A 73 -13.80 -4.62 -5.75
N SER A 74 -13.85 -4.08 -6.97
CA SER A 74 -14.97 -4.28 -7.89
C SER A 74 -15.10 -5.74 -8.31
N TRP A 75 -13.98 -6.40 -8.64
CA TRP A 75 -13.94 -7.82 -8.97
C TRP A 75 -14.45 -8.67 -7.81
N LEU A 76 -14.01 -8.39 -6.58
CA LEU A 76 -14.46 -9.11 -5.39
C LEU A 76 -15.96 -8.90 -5.13
N GLY A 77 -16.45 -7.67 -5.30
CA GLY A 77 -17.89 -7.38 -5.18
C GLY A 77 -18.75 -8.16 -6.17
N ASN A 78 -18.23 -8.43 -7.37
CA ASN A 78 -18.90 -9.22 -8.40
C ASN A 78 -18.68 -10.74 -8.25
N ASN A 79 -17.70 -11.17 -7.46
CA ASN A 79 -17.32 -12.57 -7.26
C ASN A 79 -17.21 -12.88 -5.75
N TRP A 80 -18.22 -12.46 -4.97
CA TRP A 80 -18.17 -12.51 -3.51
C TRP A 80 -17.98 -13.95 -2.99
N GLU A 81 -18.46 -14.95 -3.72
CA GLU A 81 -18.29 -16.36 -3.41
C GLU A 81 -16.81 -16.80 -3.36
N LYS A 82 -15.92 -16.10 -4.09
CA LYS A 82 -14.48 -16.40 -4.11
C LYS A 82 -13.74 -15.92 -2.86
N ILE A 83 -14.38 -15.09 -2.03
CA ILE A 83 -13.83 -14.71 -0.71
C ILE A 83 -13.58 -15.97 0.13
N LEU A 84 -14.47 -16.95 0.08
CA LEU A 84 -14.36 -18.18 0.85
C LEU A 84 -13.23 -19.10 0.38
N ALA A 85 -12.77 -18.94 -0.86
CA ALA A 85 -11.65 -19.70 -1.41
C ALA A 85 -10.28 -19.09 -1.07
N ILE A 86 -10.27 -17.86 -0.54
CA ILE A 86 -9.07 -17.13 -0.11
C ILE A 86 -8.79 -17.35 1.40
N ALA A 87 -9.78 -17.85 2.16
CA ALA A 87 -9.69 -18.18 3.58
C ALA A 87 -9.26 -19.64 3.81
#